data_AF-A0A5C8V4A6-F1
#
_entry.id   AF-A0A5C8V4A6-F1
#
_cell.length_a   1.000
_cell.length_b   1.000
_cell.length_c   1.000
_cell.angle_alpha   90.00
_cell.angle_beta   90.00
_cell.angle_gamma   90.00
#
_symmetry.space_group_name_H-M   'P 1'
#
loop_
_entity.id
_entity.type
_entity.pdbx_description
1 polymer ?
#
loop_
_entity_poly.entity_id
_entity_poly.type
_entity_poly.pdbx_seq_one_letter_code
_entity_poly.pdbx_strand_id
1 'polypeptide(L)'
;MKKIITLGLALSMVAITHAQWGKRIKGNGNVVTVERSVGDYDAVALAGWFDVELVDGNEGEITLKGESNLLDYIKTEVKNGKLIVKVEKGVNLRPSNWNSGIYITVPVEQINAVALSGSGDIVSKTTLKSDNFSARMSGSGDITLAIEAETVETSLSGSGDINLEGKATNLDIQVSGSGDVKAYELEAEFVTAQVSGSADIRVTANQAIDARVSGSGDISYRGNPKKIKSKSSGSGDISKG
;
A
#
# COMPACT_ATOMS: atom_id res chain seq x y z
N MET A 1 37.61 57.17 -9.10
CA MET A 1 37.99 56.64 -10.43
C MET A 1 38.09 55.11 -10.34
N LYS A 2 37.34 54.40 -11.20
CA LYS A 2 37.42 52.96 -11.62
C LYS A 2 37.26 51.90 -10.50
N LYS A 3 36.09 51.24 -10.30
CA LYS A 3 35.37 50.18 -11.06
C LYS A 3 36.16 48.87 -11.29
N ILE A 4 35.76 47.78 -10.61
CA ILE A 4 35.69 46.35 -11.02
C ILE A 4 34.66 45.71 -10.04
N ILE A 5 33.36 45.53 -10.30
CA ILE A 5 32.61 44.63 -11.21
C ILE A 5 33.16 43.21 -11.27
N THR A 6 32.52 42.28 -10.56
CA THR A 6 32.40 40.88 -11.00
C THR A 6 30.95 40.45 -10.88
N LEU A 7 30.41 40.08 -12.04
CA LEU A 7 29.03 39.76 -12.36
C LEU A 7 29.05 38.32 -12.90
N GLY A 8 28.20 37.45 -12.35
CA GLY A 8 27.44 36.44 -13.10
C GLY A 8 28.09 35.08 -13.43
N LEU A 9 27.46 34.01 -12.96
CA LEU A 9 26.93 32.87 -13.74
C LEU A 9 26.17 31.94 -12.76
N ALA A 10 24.84 32.00 -12.65
CA ALA A 10 23.83 31.29 -13.44
C ALA A 10 23.99 29.75 -13.45
N LEU A 11 23.12 29.06 -12.71
CA LEU A 11 22.40 27.90 -13.24
C LEU A 11 21.09 27.69 -12.46
N SER A 12 20.04 28.38 -12.89
CA SER A 12 18.67 27.98 -12.58
C SER A 12 18.42 26.64 -13.26
N MET A 13 18.35 25.55 -12.49
CA MET A 13 17.75 24.31 -12.96
C MET A 13 16.26 24.56 -13.18
N VAL A 14 15.91 25.02 -14.37
CA VAL A 14 14.58 24.76 -14.91
C VAL A 14 14.55 23.27 -15.19
N ALA A 15 14.12 22.49 -14.21
CA ALA A 15 13.67 21.14 -14.48
C ALA A 15 12.50 21.27 -15.45
N ILE A 16 12.75 21.02 -16.73
CA ILE A 16 11.71 20.82 -17.72
C ILE A 16 11.04 19.51 -17.32
N THR A 17 10.05 19.61 -16.44
CA THR A 17 9.12 18.53 -16.18
C THR A 17 8.37 18.33 -17.48
N HIS A 18 8.82 17.36 -18.27
CA HIS A 18 7.96 16.76 -19.27
C HIS A 18 6.83 16.07 -18.51
N ALA A 19 5.79 16.83 -18.15
CA ALA A 19 4.52 16.26 -17.81
C ALA A 19 4.08 15.49 -19.06
N GLN A 20 4.28 14.17 -19.06
CA GLN A 20 3.65 13.31 -20.05
C GLN A 20 2.15 13.48 -19.88
N TRP A 21 1.57 14.39 -20.67
CA TRP A 21 0.15 14.68 -20.64
C TRP A 21 -0.56 13.46 -21.20
N GLY A 22 -0.95 12.55 -20.31
CA GLY A 22 -1.72 11.38 -20.69
C GLY A 22 -3.06 11.79 -21.31
N LYS A 23 -3.55 10.98 -22.24
CA LYS A 23 -4.88 11.14 -22.82
C LYS A 23 -5.91 11.08 -21.69
N ARG A 24 -6.62 12.18 -21.46
CA ARG A 24 -7.67 12.23 -20.44
C ARG A 24 -8.95 11.59 -20.96
N ILE A 25 -9.45 10.57 -20.27
CA ILE A 25 -10.73 9.91 -20.56
C ILE A 25 -11.72 10.32 -19.48
N LYS A 26 -12.84 10.94 -19.89
CA LYS A 26 -13.94 11.31 -18.99
C LYS A 26 -14.96 10.17 -18.97
N GLY A 27 -15.44 9.80 -17.79
CA GLY A 27 -16.50 8.82 -17.62
C GLY A 27 -17.80 9.21 -18.34
N ASN A 28 -18.52 8.22 -18.84
CA ASN A 28 -19.74 8.36 -19.64
C ASN A 28 -21.06 8.27 -18.84
N GLY A 29 -20.99 8.06 -17.53
CA GLY A 29 -22.10 7.87 -16.60
C GLY A 29 -22.73 6.47 -16.63
N ASN A 30 -22.31 5.61 -17.57
CA ASN A 30 -22.88 4.27 -17.74
C ASN A 30 -22.07 3.24 -16.96
N VAL A 31 -22.47 3.02 -15.70
CA VAL A 31 -21.85 2.04 -14.80
C VAL A 31 -22.28 0.63 -15.18
N VAL A 32 -21.30 -0.24 -15.42
CA VAL A 32 -21.48 -1.65 -15.75
C VAL A 32 -20.61 -2.51 -14.85
N THR A 33 -20.93 -3.80 -14.80
CA THR A 33 -20.08 -4.84 -14.23
C THR A 33 -19.62 -5.74 -15.36
N VAL A 34 -18.32 -5.99 -15.46
CA VAL A 34 -17.73 -6.90 -16.46
C VAL A 34 -16.85 -7.93 -15.76
N GLU A 35 -16.93 -9.16 -16.24
CA GLU A 35 -16.05 -10.25 -15.83
C GLU A 35 -14.82 -10.28 -16.73
N ARG A 36 -13.68 -10.66 -16.16
CA ARG A 36 -12.43 -10.86 -16.89
C ARG A 36 -11.76 -12.13 -16.44
N SER A 37 -11.56 -13.03 -17.40
CA SER A 37 -10.70 -14.18 -17.18
C SER A 37 -9.23 -13.76 -17.16
N VAL A 38 -8.52 -14.20 -16.14
CA VAL A 38 -7.09 -14.01 -15.92
C VAL A 38 -6.44 -15.37 -15.67
N GLY A 39 -5.11 -15.44 -15.66
CA GLY A 39 -4.43 -16.65 -15.19
C GLY A 39 -4.50 -16.77 -13.67
N ASP A 40 -3.91 -17.83 -13.14
CA ASP A 40 -3.72 -18.04 -11.70
C ASP A 40 -2.73 -17.01 -11.11
N TYR A 41 -2.85 -16.68 -9.83
CA TYR A 41 -2.02 -15.68 -9.18
C TYR A 41 -1.85 -15.93 -7.68
N ASP A 42 -0.61 -15.92 -7.22
CA ASP A 42 -0.29 -15.95 -5.79
C ASP A 42 -0.16 -14.53 -5.19
N ALA A 43 -0.31 -13.48 -5.99
CA ALA A 43 -0.13 -12.10 -5.57
C ALA A 43 -1.01 -11.11 -6.33
N VAL A 44 -1.45 -10.05 -5.64
CA VAL A 44 -2.29 -8.98 -6.23
C VAL A 44 -1.54 -7.65 -6.17
N ALA A 45 -1.43 -6.96 -7.30
CA ALA A 45 -0.80 -5.65 -7.40
C ALA A 45 -1.72 -4.63 -8.07
N LEU A 46 -2.07 -3.59 -7.33
CA LEU A 46 -2.89 -2.48 -7.76
C LEU A 46 -2.01 -1.26 -8.07
N ALA A 47 -2.16 -0.68 -9.26
CA ALA A 47 -1.53 0.57 -9.64
C ALA A 47 -2.57 1.58 -10.17
N GLY A 48 -3.11 2.41 -9.28
CA GLY A 48 -4.21 3.32 -9.61
C GLY A 48 -4.84 4.02 -8.40
N TRP A 49 -5.98 4.67 -8.65
CA TRP A 49 -6.80 5.35 -7.64
C TRP A 49 -8.07 4.58 -7.28
N PHE A 50 -8.21 3.36 -7.80
CA PHE A 50 -9.43 2.55 -7.71
C PHE A 50 -9.25 1.38 -6.75
N ASP A 51 -10.37 0.80 -6.31
CA ASP A 51 -10.37 -0.07 -5.13
C ASP A 51 -10.44 -1.55 -5.52
N VAL A 52 -9.79 -2.37 -4.71
CA VAL A 52 -9.77 -3.82 -4.83
C VAL A 52 -10.30 -4.45 -3.55
N GLU A 53 -11.28 -5.33 -3.72
CA GLU A 53 -11.78 -6.20 -2.67
C GLU A 53 -11.32 -7.64 -2.94
N LEU A 54 -10.59 -8.23 -1.98
CA LEU A 54 -10.18 -9.63 -2.01
C LEU A 54 -11.23 -10.48 -1.33
N VAL A 55 -11.81 -11.43 -2.04
CA VAL A 55 -12.89 -12.30 -1.54
C VAL A 55 -12.48 -13.76 -1.60
N ASP A 56 -13.05 -14.58 -0.73
CA ASP A 56 -12.85 -16.04 -0.80
C ASP A 56 -13.39 -16.57 -2.14
N GLY A 57 -12.59 -17.35 -2.85
CA GLY A 57 -13.02 -18.01 -4.08
C GLY A 57 -11.86 -18.37 -5.00
N ASN A 58 -12.18 -19.12 -6.05
CA ASN A 58 -11.17 -19.67 -6.95
C ASN A 58 -10.60 -18.57 -7.87
N GLU A 59 -9.29 -18.63 -8.07
CA GLU A 59 -8.59 -17.74 -8.99
C GLU A 59 -9.04 -17.92 -10.45
N GLY A 60 -8.77 -16.91 -11.26
CA GLY A 60 -8.94 -16.98 -12.71
C GLY A 60 -10.11 -16.15 -13.26
N GLU A 61 -11.03 -15.68 -12.42
CA GLU A 61 -12.10 -14.77 -12.86
C GLU A 61 -12.26 -13.60 -11.88
N ILE A 62 -12.08 -12.38 -12.39
CA ILE A 62 -12.22 -11.15 -11.60
C ILE A 62 -13.37 -10.31 -12.14
N THR A 63 -14.00 -9.53 -11.26
CA THR A 63 -15.10 -8.64 -11.62
C THR A 63 -14.65 -7.19 -11.52
N LEU A 64 -14.97 -6.39 -12.54
CA LEU A 64 -14.73 -4.95 -12.56
C LEU A 64 -16.06 -4.23 -12.68
N LYS A 65 -16.36 -3.34 -11.72
CA LYS A 65 -17.52 -2.45 -11.73
C LYS A 65 -17.07 -1.01 -11.89
N GLY A 66 -17.66 -0.30 -12.84
CA GLY A 66 -17.35 1.10 -13.10
C GLY A 66 -17.95 1.60 -14.42
N GLU A 67 -17.68 2.86 -14.76
CA GLU A 67 -18.14 3.42 -16.04
C GLU A 67 -17.51 2.66 -17.21
N SER A 68 -18.34 2.10 -18.09
CA SER A 68 -17.95 1.23 -19.21
C SER A 68 -16.74 1.72 -20.00
N ASN A 69 -16.71 3.00 -20.37
CA ASN A 69 -15.62 3.58 -21.17
C ASN A 69 -14.31 3.80 -20.40
N LEU A 70 -14.34 3.75 -19.07
CA LEU A 70 -13.14 3.78 -18.23
C LEU A 70 -12.55 2.39 -18.06
N LEU A 71 -13.40 1.37 -17.94
CA LEU A 71 -12.98 -0.02 -17.76
C LEU A 71 -12.10 -0.51 -18.93
N ASP A 72 -12.36 -0.04 -20.15
CA ASP A 72 -11.55 -0.34 -21.35
C ASP A 72 -10.05 -0.01 -21.19
N TYR A 73 -9.75 0.96 -20.33
CA TYR A 73 -8.39 1.44 -20.06
C TYR A 73 -7.80 0.88 -18.77
N ILE A 74 -8.51 -0.01 -18.08
CA ILE A 74 -7.96 -0.81 -16.99
C ILE A 74 -7.33 -2.05 -17.60
N LYS A 75 -6.04 -2.27 -17.36
CA LYS A 75 -5.32 -3.49 -17.73
C LYS A 75 -5.30 -4.45 -16.55
N THR A 76 -5.63 -5.70 -16.80
CA THR A 76 -5.64 -6.81 -15.85
C THR A 76 -4.79 -7.92 -16.47
N GLU A 77 -3.57 -8.13 -15.97
CA GLU A 77 -2.63 -9.10 -16.54
C GLU A 77 -1.92 -9.87 -15.42
N VAL A 78 -1.74 -11.18 -15.60
CA VAL A 78 -0.91 -11.99 -14.71
C VAL A 78 0.51 -12.05 -15.28
N LYS A 79 1.50 -11.68 -14.46
CA LYS A 79 2.92 -11.81 -14.79
C LYS A 79 3.68 -12.40 -13.60
N ASN A 80 4.38 -13.50 -13.81
CA ASN A 80 5.14 -14.21 -12.77
C ASN A 80 4.29 -14.52 -11.52
N GLY A 81 3.09 -15.07 -11.72
CA GLY A 81 2.15 -15.39 -10.63
C GLY A 81 1.54 -14.18 -9.94
N LYS A 82 1.68 -12.97 -10.50
CA LYS A 82 1.13 -11.74 -9.92
C LYS A 82 0.07 -11.14 -10.82
N LEU A 83 -1.15 -11.05 -10.34
CA LEU A 83 -2.22 -10.26 -10.96
C LEU A 83 -1.89 -8.78 -10.82
N ILE A 84 -1.67 -8.11 -11.94
CA ILE A 84 -1.40 -6.68 -12.02
C ILE A 84 -2.65 -5.99 -12.58
N VAL A 85 -3.26 -5.12 -11.77
CA VAL A 85 -4.35 -4.25 -12.20
C VAL A 85 -3.90 -2.80 -12.22
N LYS A 86 -3.95 -2.16 -13.40
CA LYS A 86 -3.40 -0.82 -13.60
C LYS A 86 -4.12 -0.04 -14.69
N VAL A 87 -3.99 1.29 -14.67
CA VAL A 87 -4.38 2.11 -15.82
C VAL A 87 -3.40 1.88 -16.98
N GLU A 88 -3.93 1.86 -18.20
CA GLU A 88 -3.12 1.84 -19.41
C GLU A 88 -2.12 3.01 -19.46
N LYS A 89 -0.89 2.73 -19.91
CA LYS A 89 0.19 3.72 -19.94
C LYS A 89 -0.20 4.93 -20.80
N GLY A 90 -0.02 6.13 -20.25
CA GLY A 90 -0.33 7.37 -20.96
C GLY A 90 -1.82 7.72 -20.97
N VAL A 91 -2.63 7.09 -20.13
CA VAL A 91 -4.05 7.40 -19.95
C VAL A 91 -4.29 7.98 -18.57
N ASN A 92 -5.14 9.00 -18.48
CA ASN A 92 -5.61 9.56 -17.21
C ASN A 92 -7.14 9.46 -17.16
N LEU A 93 -7.66 8.68 -16.21
CA LEU A 93 -9.09 8.44 -16.06
C LEU A 93 -9.70 9.47 -15.12
N ARG A 94 -10.85 10.01 -15.51
CA ARG A 94 -11.64 10.92 -14.69
C ARG A 94 -13.09 10.47 -14.67
N PRO A 95 -13.56 9.84 -13.58
CA PRO A 95 -14.97 9.50 -13.42
C PRO A 95 -15.88 10.70 -13.65
N SER A 96 -17.09 10.44 -14.15
CA SER A 96 -18.14 11.46 -14.19
C SER A 96 -18.64 11.79 -12.77
N ASN A 97 -18.57 10.81 -11.87
CA ASN A 97 -18.85 10.92 -10.44
C ASN A 97 -17.82 10.11 -9.64
N TRP A 98 -17.11 10.76 -8.71
CA TRP A 98 -16.13 10.09 -7.87
C TRP A 98 -16.76 9.06 -6.91
N ASN A 99 -18.02 9.23 -6.53
CA ASN A 99 -18.73 8.24 -5.71
C ASN A 99 -19.03 6.94 -6.45
N SER A 100 -19.00 6.94 -7.80
CA SER A 100 -19.25 5.74 -8.59
C SER A 100 -17.99 4.90 -8.82
N GLY A 101 -16.80 5.52 -8.73
CA GLY A 101 -15.50 4.85 -8.67
C GLY A 101 -15.22 3.81 -9.76
N ILE A 102 -14.17 3.03 -9.52
CA ILE A 102 -13.96 1.72 -10.12
C ILE A 102 -13.69 0.77 -8.96
N TYR A 103 -14.42 -0.35 -8.93
CA TYR A 103 -14.32 -1.36 -7.90
C TYR A 103 -14.00 -2.70 -8.54
N ILE A 104 -13.03 -3.41 -7.98
CA ILE A 104 -12.56 -4.68 -8.51
C ILE A 104 -12.73 -5.73 -7.43
N THR A 105 -13.46 -6.80 -7.73
CA THR A 105 -13.55 -7.97 -6.86
C THR A 105 -12.60 -9.03 -7.39
N VAL A 106 -11.67 -9.47 -6.56
CA VAL A 106 -10.64 -10.44 -6.88
C VAL A 106 -10.80 -11.65 -5.95
N PRO A 107 -11.26 -12.79 -6.47
CA PRO A 107 -11.27 -14.04 -5.71
C PRO A 107 -9.85 -14.49 -5.37
N VAL A 108 -9.64 -14.98 -4.16
CA VAL A 108 -8.37 -15.52 -3.68
C VAL A 108 -8.61 -16.79 -2.89
N GLU A 109 -7.79 -17.81 -3.12
CA GLU A 109 -7.71 -18.97 -2.23
C GLU A 109 -6.54 -18.78 -1.25
N GLN A 110 -5.33 -18.67 -1.78
CA GLN A 110 -4.11 -18.43 -1.03
C GLN A 110 -3.21 -17.49 -1.81
N ILE A 111 -2.94 -16.32 -1.24
CA ILE A 111 -1.98 -15.37 -1.81
C ILE A 111 -0.90 -15.04 -0.79
N ASN A 112 0.31 -14.81 -1.29
CA ASN A 112 1.49 -14.47 -0.49
C ASN A 112 1.81 -12.98 -0.52
N ALA A 113 1.16 -12.18 -1.36
CA ALA A 113 1.46 -10.75 -1.41
C ALA A 113 0.33 -9.87 -1.93
N VAL A 114 0.26 -8.66 -1.36
CA VAL A 114 -0.48 -7.52 -1.92
C VAL A 114 0.44 -6.33 -2.08
N ALA A 115 0.26 -5.60 -3.18
CA ALA A 115 0.99 -4.38 -3.45
C ALA A 115 0.06 -3.26 -3.96
N LEU A 116 0.15 -2.08 -3.36
CA LEU A 116 -0.57 -0.88 -3.77
C LEU A 116 0.42 0.20 -4.21
N SER A 117 0.21 0.74 -5.41
CA SER A 117 0.88 1.94 -5.90
C SER A 117 -0.14 2.96 -6.38
N GLY A 118 -0.30 4.07 -5.64
CA GLY A 118 -1.28 5.10 -5.96
C GLY A 118 -2.16 5.49 -4.78
N SER A 119 -3.44 5.70 -5.03
CA SER A 119 -4.38 6.34 -4.09
C SER A 119 -5.71 5.60 -3.95
N GLY A 120 -5.81 4.36 -4.46
CA GLY A 120 -6.97 3.50 -4.24
C GLY A 120 -6.71 2.55 -3.08
N ASP A 121 -7.71 1.75 -2.73
CA ASP A 121 -7.64 0.92 -1.52
C ASP A 121 -7.62 -0.59 -1.83
N ILE A 122 -7.01 -1.38 -0.95
CA ILE A 122 -7.10 -2.84 -0.97
C ILE A 122 -7.70 -3.32 0.35
N VAL A 123 -8.79 -4.07 0.28
CA VAL A 123 -9.47 -4.64 1.46
C VAL A 123 -9.66 -6.14 1.29
N SER A 124 -9.28 -6.94 2.28
CA SER A 124 -9.65 -8.35 2.32
C SER A 124 -10.97 -8.58 3.05
N LYS A 125 -11.86 -9.40 2.47
CA LYS A 125 -13.09 -9.92 3.09
C LYS A 125 -12.96 -11.35 3.59
N THR A 126 -11.81 -11.98 3.35
CA THR A 126 -11.43 -13.30 3.84
C THR A 126 -10.08 -13.21 4.55
N THR A 127 -9.78 -14.19 5.40
CA THR A 127 -8.47 -14.32 6.05
C THR A 127 -7.46 -14.90 5.07
N LEU A 128 -6.41 -14.14 4.78
CA LEU A 128 -5.33 -14.55 3.89
C LEU A 128 -4.35 -15.45 4.64
N LYS A 129 -4.22 -16.70 4.17
CA LYS A 129 -3.35 -17.70 4.77
C LYS A 129 -2.11 -17.92 3.90
N SER A 130 -0.93 -17.83 4.50
CA SER A 130 0.35 -18.06 3.82
C SER A 130 1.45 -18.35 4.83
N ASP A 131 2.51 -19.06 4.44
CA ASP A 131 3.71 -19.13 5.29
C ASP A 131 4.39 -17.75 5.37
N ASN A 132 4.50 -17.07 4.23
CA ASN A 132 5.15 -15.76 4.12
C ASN A 132 4.21 -14.81 3.39
N PHE A 133 3.81 -13.73 4.05
CA PHE A 133 2.92 -12.73 3.49
C PHE A 133 3.62 -11.37 3.37
N SER A 134 3.49 -10.71 2.22
CA SER A 134 4.07 -9.39 1.96
C SER A 134 3.00 -8.35 1.64
N ALA A 135 2.85 -7.33 2.49
CA ALA A 135 2.02 -6.16 2.24
C ALA A 135 2.90 -4.95 1.90
N ARG A 136 2.77 -4.41 0.69
CA ARG A 136 3.58 -3.25 0.24
C ARG A 136 2.71 -2.11 -0.24
N MET A 137 3.00 -0.90 0.22
CA MET A 137 2.31 0.30 -0.22
C MET A 137 3.28 1.40 -0.60
N SER A 138 3.05 2.01 -1.77
CA SER A 138 3.71 3.23 -2.22
C SER A 138 2.69 4.24 -2.72
N GLY A 139 2.33 5.21 -1.89
CA GLY A 139 1.31 6.20 -2.23
C GLY A 139 0.50 6.71 -1.04
N SER A 140 -0.79 6.95 -1.28
CA SER A 140 -1.69 7.64 -0.35
C SER A 140 -3.05 6.97 -0.20
N GLY A 141 -3.22 5.75 -0.73
CA GLY A 141 -4.41 4.93 -0.46
C GLY A 141 -4.19 4.05 0.76
N ASP A 142 -5.14 3.16 1.05
CA ASP A 142 -5.11 2.34 2.26
C ASP A 142 -5.11 0.83 1.96
N ILE A 143 -4.50 0.06 2.86
CA ILE A 143 -4.55 -1.42 2.83
C ILE A 143 -5.18 -1.91 4.14
N THR A 144 -6.19 -2.77 4.07
CA THR A 144 -6.82 -3.41 5.23
C THR A 144 -6.89 -4.92 5.03
N LEU A 145 -6.18 -5.68 5.86
CA LEU A 145 -6.02 -7.13 5.67
C LEU A 145 -6.23 -7.93 6.95
N ALA A 146 -6.91 -9.06 6.83
CA ALA A 146 -6.93 -10.14 7.81
C ALA A 146 -5.95 -11.24 7.38
N ILE A 147 -4.94 -11.55 8.18
CA ILE A 147 -3.82 -12.43 7.83
C ILE A 147 -3.57 -13.48 8.91
N GLU A 148 -3.34 -14.72 8.50
CA GLU A 148 -2.75 -15.77 9.33
C GLU A 148 -1.48 -16.30 8.64
N ALA A 149 -0.31 -16.00 9.19
CA ALA A 149 0.96 -16.40 8.57
C ALA A 149 2.09 -16.73 9.56
N GLU A 150 3.13 -17.42 9.09
CA GLU A 150 4.37 -17.54 9.88
C GLU A 150 5.08 -16.19 9.91
N THR A 151 5.30 -15.57 8.75
CA THR A 151 5.97 -14.28 8.61
C THR A 151 5.13 -13.28 7.83
N VAL A 152 4.97 -12.07 8.38
CA VAL A 152 4.31 -10.94 7.72
C VAL A 152 5.33 -9.81 7.55
N GLU A 153 5.65 -9.48 6.31
CA GLU A 153 6.46 -8.33 5.93
C GLU A 153 5.58 -7.18 5.46
N THR A 154 5.67 -6.03 6.11
CA THR A 154 4.90 -4.84 5.79
C THR A 154 5.83 -3.68 5.45
N SER A 155 5.64 -3.06 4.30
CA SER A 155 6.38 -1.86 3.90
C SER A 155 5.45 -0.77 3.42
N LEU A 156 5.60 0.41 4.00
CA LEU A 156 4.84 1.60 3.65
C LEU A 156 5.80 2.73 3.26
N SER A 157 5.64 3.24 2.05
CA SER A 157 6.28 4.48 1.60
C SER A 157 5.24 5.49 1.12
N GLY A 158 5.00 6.54 1.89
CA GLY A 158 4.00 7.56 1.53
C GLY A 158 3.19 8.06 2.73
N SER A 159 1.89 8.27 2.52
CA SER A 159 1.00 8.97 3.46
C SER A 159 -0.33 8.29 3.71
N GLY A 160 -0.56 7.10 3.14
CA GLY A 160 -1.75 6.30 3.45
C GLY A 160 -1.50 5.28 4.56
N ASP A 161 -2.52 4.57 5.00
CA ASP A 161 -2.46 3.67 6.16
C ASP A 161 -2.50 2.18 5.80
N ILE A 162 -1.85 1.34 6.61
CA ILE A 162 -2.01 -0.12 6.57
C ILE A 162 -2.62 -0.61 7.88
N ASN A 163 -3.78 -1.27 7.80
CA ASN A 163 -4.48 -1.92 8.91
C ASN A 163 -4.35 -3.43 8.78
N LEU A 164 -3.84 -4.10 9.82
CA LEU A 164 -3.63 -5.55 9.84
C LEU A 164 -4.32 -6.16 11.06
N GLU A 165 -5.01 -7.28 10.83
CA GLU A 165 -5.60 -8.11 11.88
C GLU A 165 -5.27 -9.60 11.67
N GLY A 166 -5.38 -10.42 12.73
CA GLY A 166 -5.17 -11.87 12.66
C GLY A 166 -3.97 -12.34 13.50
N LYS A 167 -3.11 -13.20 12.93
CA LYS A 167 -1.99 -13.82 13.65
C LYS A 167 -0.71 -13.92 12.82
N ALA A 168 0.43 -13.69 13.45
CA ALA A 168 1.74 -13.91 12.86
C ALA A 168 2.72 -14.53 13.87
N THR A 169 3.71 -15.31 13.42
CA THR A 169 4.85 -15.63 14.29
C THR A 169 5.84 -14.47 14.28
N ASN A 170 6.20 -13.98 13.09
CA ASN A 170 7.10 -12.87 12.87
C ASN A 170 6.37 -11.74 12.14
N LEU A 171 6.48 -10.52 12.65
CA LEU A 171 5.94 -9.31 12.01
C LEU A 171 7.06 -8.30 11.82
N ASP A 172 7.39 -8.01 10.57
CA ASP A 172 8.42 -7.04 10.19
C ASP A 172 7.78 -5.84 9.50
N ILE A 173 7.82 -4.67 10.13
CA ILE A 173 7.22 -3.43 9.63
C ILE A 173 8.30 -2.40 9.34
N GLN A 174 8.25 -1.82 8.15
CA GLN A 174 9.08 -0.68 7.74
C GLN A 174 8.22 0.45 7.17
N VAL A 175 8.29 1.62 7.79
CA VAL A 175 7.56 2.81 7.35
C VAL A 175 8.53 3.92 6.99
N SER A 176 8.35 4.51 5.82
CA SER A 176 9.06 5.70 5.36
C SER A 176 8.05 6.74 4.87
N GLY A 177 7.83 7.80 5.65
CA GLY A 177 6.86 8.84 5.31
C GLY A 177 6.01 9.27 6.51
N SER A 178 4.71 9.42 6.29
CA SER A 178 3.77 9.99 7.26
C SER A 178 2.48 9.19 7.40
N GLY A 179 2.35 8.06 6.71
CA GLY A 179 1.21 7.16 6.85
C GLY A 179 1.42 6.10 7.93
N ASP A 180 0.36 5.66 8.58
CA ASP A 180 0.43 4.82 9.77
C ASP A 180 0.33 3.31 9.46
N VAL A 181 0.86 2.49 10.37
CA VAL A 181 0.58 1.05 10.40
C VAL A 181 -0.14 0.70 11.71
N LYS A 182 -1.38 0.20 11.59
CA LYS A 182 -2.24 -0.19 12.71
C LYS A 182 -2.41 -1.71 12.71
N ALA A 183 -1.69 -2.37 13.59
CA ALA A 183 -1.60 -3.82 13.72
C ALA A 183 -1.77 -4.28 15.18
N TYR A 184 -2.57 -3.57 15.98
CA TYR A 184 -2.92 -4.05 17.33
C TYR A 184 -3.76 -5.32 17.31
N GLU A 185 -4.59 -5.48 16.28
CA GLU A 185 -5.46 -6.64 16.10
C GLU A 185 -4.74 -7.82 15.41
N LEU A 186 -3.45 -7.66 15.09
CA LEU A 186 -2.56 -8.72 14.60
C LEU A 186 -1.69 -9.21 15.76
N GLU A 187 -2.01 -10.38 16.30
CA GLU A 187 -1.27 -11.02 17.39
C GLU A 187 0.04 -11.61 16.85
N ALA A 188 1.18 -11.00 17.19
CA ALA A 188 2.50 -11.46 16.76
C ALA A 188 3.40 -11.90 17.93
N GLU A 189 4.18 -12.96 17.74
CA GLU A 189 5.15 -13.42 18.77
C GLU A 189 6.43 -12.56 18.76
N PHE A 190 7.01 -12.33 17.58
CA PHE A 190 8.22 -11.53 17.39
C PHE A 190 7.94 -10.36 16.45
N VAL A 191 8.25 -9.14 16.90
CA VAL A 191 8.00 -7.93 16.11
C VAL A 191 9.29 -7.15 15.88
N THR A 192 9.55 -6.81 14.61
CA THR A 192 10.49 -5.75 14.24
C THR A 192 9.70 -4.57 13.68
N ALA A 193 9.81 -3.40 14.30
CA ALA A 193 9.10 -2.21 13.84
C ALA A 193 10.08 -1.05 13.60
N GLN A 194 10.10 -0.50 12.40
CA GLN A 194 10.99 0.60 12.05
C GLN A 194 10.20 1.72 11.38
N VAL A 195 10.33 2.94 11.91
CA VAL A 195 9.77 4.14 11.31
C VAL A 195 10.87 5.15 10.99
N SER A 196 10.81 5.68 9.77
CA SER A 196 11.57 6.84 9.33
C SER A 196 10.62 7.92 8.81
N GLY A 197 10.47 9.03 9.55
CA GLY A 197 9.54 10.10 9.23
C GLY A 197 8.65 10.49 10.40
N SER A 198 7.36 10.67 10.15
CA SER A 198 6.38 11.22 11.10
C SER A 198 5.16 10.32 11.32
N ALA A 199 5.29 9.04 10.97
CA ALA A 199 4.23 8.04 11.03
C ALA A 199 4.16 7.32 12.38
N ASP A 200 3.00 6.78 12.72
CA ASP A 200 2.83 5.92 13.89
C ASP A 200 2.75 4.43 13.50
N ILE A 201 3.38 3.58 14.31
CA ILE A 201 3.23 2.13 14.25
C ILE A 201 2.60 1.62 15.54
N ARG A 202 1.48 0.91 15.43
CA ARG A 202 0.76 0.28 16.55
C ARG A 202 0.78 -1.24 16.38
N VAL A 203 1.37 -1.98 17.31
CA VAL A 203 1.61 -3.44 17.16
C VAL A 203 1.34 -4.21 18.44
N THR A 204 1.01 -5.50 18.34
CA THR A 204 0.96 -6.41 19.50
C THR A 204 2.11 -7.40 19.43
N ALA A 205 2.93 -7.49 20.49
CA ALA A 205 4.12 -8.37 20.56
C ALA A 205 4.11 -9.24 21.82
N ASN A 206 4.17 -10.57 21.66
CA ASN A 206 3.99 -11.52 22.77
C ASN A 206 5.29 -12.11 23.33
N GLN A 207 6.37 -12.24 22.54
CA GLN A 207 7.69 -12.69 23.02
C GLN A 207 8.76 -11.60 22.97
N ALA A 208 8.88 -10.90 21.84
CA ALA A 208 9.92 -9.89 21.68
C ALA A 208 9.52 -8.76 20.74
N ILE A 209 10.07 -7.57 21.00
CA ILE A 209 9.99 -6.43 20.10
C ILE A 209 11.37 -5.78 19.91
N ASP A 210 11.71 -5.48 18.66
CA ASP A 210 12.81 -4.61 18.25
C ASP A 210 12.25 -3.39 17.50
N ALA A 211 12.13 -2.27 18.22
CA ALA A 211 11.51 -1.04 17.72
C ALA A 211 12.56 0.05 17.48
N ARG A 212 12.50 0.68 16.30
CA ARG A 212 13.38 1.80 15.93
C ARG A 212 12.60 2.97 15.36
N VAL A 213 12.82 4.14 15.93
CA VAL A 213 12.26 5.42 15.46
C VAL A 213 13.39 6.31 14.97
N SER A 214 13.23 6.86 13.77
CA SER A 214 14.05 7.94 13.23
C SER A 214 13.15 9.06 12.69
N GLY A 215 13.03 10.15 13.43
CA GLY A 215 12.14 11.26 13.08
C GLY A 215 11.21 11.65 14.23
N SER A 216 9.94 11.92 13.92
CA SER A 216 8.94 12.46 14.84
C SER A 216 7.73 11.55 15.05
N GLY A 217 7.72 10.37 14.44
CA GLY A 217 6.64 9.39 14.58
C GLY A 217 6.85 8.44 15.76
N ASP A 218 5.77 7.81 16.24
CA ASP A 218 5.80 6.99 17.44
C ASP A 218 5.63 5.48 17.15
N ILE A 219 6.17 4.64 18.02
CA ILE A 219 5.86 3.20 18.02
C ILE A 219 5.20 2.84 19.35
N SER A 220 3.94 2.45 19.29
CA SER A 220 3.21 1.94 20.45
C SER A 220 3.02 0.43 20.34
N TYR A 221 3.32 -0.29 21.42
CA TYR A 221 3.17 -1.75 21.46
C TYR A 221 2.28 -2.23 22.60
N ARG A 222 1.48 -3.26 22.33
CA ARG A 222 0.72 -4.05 23.31
C ARG A 222 1.42 -5.40 23.57
N GLY A 223 0.83 -6.20 24.45
CA GLY A 223 1.35 -7.50 24.86
C GLY A 223 2.31 -7.43 26.05
N ASN A 224 2.94 -8.57 26.35
CA ASN A 224 3.91 -8.69 27.45
C ASN A 224 5.21 -9.35 26.95
N PRO A 225 5.94 -8.72 26.01
CA PRO A 225 7.16 -9.29 25.45
C PRO A 225 8.24 -9.40 26.53
N LYS A 226 8.93 -10.55 26.57
CA LYS A 226 10.04 -10.81 27.50
C LYS A 226 11.31 -10.05 27.12
N LYS A 227 11.46 -9.69 25.84
CA LYS A 227 12.62 -8.97 25.31
C LYS A 227 12.17 -7.71 24.58
N ILE A 228 12.65 -6.57 25.04
CA ILE A 228 12.35 -5.27 24.44
C ILE A 228 13.68 -4.62 24.05
N LYS A 229 13.84 -4.35 22.76
CA LYS A 229 14.89 -3.48 22.23
C LYS A 229 14.21 -2.26 21.63
N SER A 230 14.63 -1.08 22.06
CA SER A 230 14.11 0.18 21.55
C SER A 230 15.26 1.15 21.26
N LYS A 231 15.15 1.87 20.15
CA LYS A 231 16.06 2.96 19.82
C LYS A 231 15.27 4.07 19.14
N SER A 232 15.24 5.24 19.76
CA SER A 232 14.72 6.46 19.14
C SER A 232 15.85 7.42 18.81
N SER A 233 15.75 8.03 17.63
CA SER A 233 16.63 9.11 17.16
C SER A 233 15.76 10.19 16.55
N GLY A 234 15.39 11.19 17.35
CA GLY A 234 14.52 12.29 16.96
C GLY A 234 13.61 12.70 18.11
N SER A 235 12.39 13.11 17.78
CA SER A 235 11.38 13.54 18.77
C SER A 235 10.32 12.49 19.04
N GLY A 236 10.26 11.41 18.25
CA GLY A 236 9.29 10.32 18.45
C GLY A 236 9.65 9.40 19.62
N ASP A 237 8.64 8.73 20.14
CA ASP A 237 8.68 7.87 21.33
C ASP A 237 8.40 6.40 20.99
N ILE A 238 8.85 5.51 21.88
CA ILE A 238 8.54 4.08 21.84
C ILE A 238 7.94 3.70 23.19
N SER A 239 6.63 3.49 23.23
CA SER A 239 5.89 3.33 24.48
C SER A 239 4.97 2.10 24.46
N LYS A 240 4.65 1.61 25.65
CA LYS A 240 3.67 0.55 25.82
C LYS A 240 2.26 1.17 25.86
N GLY A 241 1.36 0.65 25.02
CA GLY A 241 -0.05 1.06 24.95
C GLY A 241 -0.99 0.22 25.80
#